data_AF-A0A2J4G907-F1
#
_entry.id   AF-A0A2J4G907-F1
#
_cell.length_a   1.000
_cell.length_b   1.000
_cell.length_c   1.000
_cell.angle_alpha   90.00
_cell.angle_beta   90.00
_cell.angle_gamma   90.00
#
_symmetry.space_group_name_H-M   'P 1'
#
loop_
_entity.id
_entity.type
_entity.pdbx_description
1 polymer ?
#
loop_
_entity_poly.entity_id
_entity_poly.type
_entity_poly.pdbx_seq_one_letter_code
_entity_poly.pdbx_strand_id
1 'polypeptide(L)'
;MREEFKRSLTLLLVMALTLSAFSRATPVEAQGTPQVKVYIDVEDNGNATVTIVFRAAGRASFSFTLPKFENYSVCSSYGNYRIEDKPSSAYFYYNSTLELVPGDNGTSTLSVCYKFPYASLLSDNQGWFMSPMLVASPPLEIEVSVRIPNLASVTLESPRMIRLEGAGYRVYRLSPGAQQLIPGRVVIEYRTAGRVQTANFSLTGETVLTVVSPVYYRSLSEKILDVASKAYGKLRNLTGVTADQVTFELYLPMESMGGISALGFVMGEDINAGGRGPIMLNLALIRYAPGYLETTVIHEMVHVFLGKAGVEANAQTRWFHEGLAQYLSIVVAQEIGVNVSDYAEELLNASSALYEYTSGNFSFIQVWPADPNLVGDAYLASFYIVYNVSSSFGGKSYIARLFAAIRSHGSVKTTNDIVSVMSAAAGSNLAPLFRRFGFTGVQDWVQQNDSAAKASGNVRQSNFSLIVLLISLLIALITYIVNNRVQREIEVAKGRSVFEEKEYAYSFKTYSIFVT
;
A
#
# COMPACT_ATOMS: atom_id res chain seq x y z
N MET A 1 -71.72 54.17 -20.36
CA MET A 1 -71.41 53.35 -21.54
C MET A 1 -69.97 53.52 -22.06
N ARG A 2 -69.48 54.74 -22.34
CA ARG A 2 -68.12 54.95 -22.90
C ARG A 2 -66.96 54.54 -21.98
N GLU A 3 -67.12 54.69 -20.67
CA GLU A 3 -66.08 54.34 -19.68
C GLU A 3 -66.03 52.83 -19.37
N GLU A 4 -67.16 52.14 -19.40
CA GLU A 4 -67.20 50.68 -19.19
C GLU A 4 -66.65 49.90 -20.39
N PHE A 5 -66.86 50.41 -21.61
CA PHE A 5 -66.30 49.83 -22.82
C PHE A 5 -64.77 49.98 -22.86
N LYS A 6 -64.24 51.13 -22.40
CA LYS A 6 -62.79 51.32 -22.25
C LYS A 6 -62.21 50.38 -21.19
N ARG A 7 -62.84 50.23 -20.02
CA ARG A 7 -62.37 49.29 -18.99
C ARG A 7 -62.37 47.84 -19.45
N SER A 8 -63.40 47.39 -20.16
CA SER A 8 -63.44 46.02 -20.73
C SER A 8 -62.37 45.81 -21.82
N LEU A 9 -62.14 46.80 -22.68
CA LEU A 9 -61.12 46.71 -23.72
C LEU A 9 -59.70 46.70 -23.13
N THR A 10 -59.43 47.50 -22.09
CA THR A 10 -58.14 47.49 -21.38
C THR A 10 -57.90 46.18 -20.65
N LEU A 11 -58.92 45.59 -20.02
CA LEU A 11 -58.83 44.27 -19.38
C LEU A 11 -58.55 43.15 -20.40
N LEU A 12 -59.19 43.19 -21.56
CA LEU A 12 -58.97 42.21 -22.64
C LEU A 12 -57.56 42.35 -23.25
N LEU A 13 -57.06 43.59 -23.39
CA LEU A 13 -55.71 43.84 -23.90
C LEU A 13 -54.64 43.40 -22.90
N VAL A 14 -54.83 43.65 -21.61
CA VAL A 14 -53.93 43.19 -20.54
C VAL A 14 -53.94 41.67 -20.44
N MET A 15 -55.10 41.02 -20.60
CA MET A 15 -55.21 39.56 -20.61
C MET A 15 -54.57 38.93 -21.86
N ALA A 16 -54.68 39.56 -23.03
CA ALA A 16 -54.00 39.12 -24.25
C ALA A 16 -52.47 39.33 -24.18
N LEU A 17 -52.00 40.40 -23.53
CA LEU A 17 -50.58 40.68 -23.27
C LEU A 17 -49.98 39.73 -22.23
N THR A 18 -50.74 39.30 -21.22
CA THR A 18 -50.26 38.29 -20.26
C THR A 18 -50.26 36.88 -20.84
N LEU A 19 -51.23 36.49 -21.68
CA LEU A 19 -51.20 35.19 -22.37
C LEU A 19 -50.11 35.09 -23.45
N SER A 20 -49.75 36.20 -24.11
CA SER A 20 -48.64 36.24 -25.08
C SER A 20 -47.26 36.31 -24.42
N ALA A 21 -47.15 36.84 -23.18
CA ALA A 21 -45.92 36.79 -22.39
C ALA A 21 -45.63 35.41 -21.76
N PHE A 22 -46.64 34.56 -21.60
CA PHE A 22 -46.50 33.19 -21.07
C PHE A 22 -46.26 32.12 -22.15
N SER A 23 -46.21 32.49 -23.43
CA SER A 23 -46.12 31.54 -24.56
C SER A 23 -44.76 31.56 -25.29
N ARG A 24 -43.67 31.73 -24.53
CA ARG A 24 -42.33 31.25 -24.92
C ARG A 24 -41.69 30.58 -23.72
N ALA A 25 -42.29 29.49 -23.25
CA ALA A 25 -41.47 28.44 -22.67
C ALA A 25 -40.55 27.96 -23.80
N THR A 26 -39.30 28.46 -23.81
CA THR A 26 -38.22 27.76 -24.50
C THR A 26 -38.33 26.29 -24.08
N PRO A 27 -38.40 25.32 -24.99
CA PRO A 27 -38.37 23.93 -24.59
C PRO A 27 -37.13 23.78 -23.70
N VAL A 28 -37.34 23.45 -22.43
CA VAL A 28 -36.26 22.98 -21.58
C VAL A 28 -35.81 21.71 -22.29
N GLU A 29 -34.72 21.78 -23.05
CA GLU A 29 -34.12 20.60 -23.67
C GLU A 29 -33.94 19.58 -22.55
N ALA A 30 -34.58 18.42 -22.70
CA ALA A 30 -34.52 17.37 -21.71
C ALA A 30 -33.04 17.06 -21.40
N GLN A 31 -32.66 17.16 -20.13
CA GLN A 31 -31.35 16.70 -19.71
C GLN A 31 -31.35 15.17 -19.74
N GLY A 32 -30.55 14.61 -20.64
CA GLY A 32 -30.38 13.17 -20.75
C GLY A 32 -29.47 12.64 -19.67
N THR A 33 -29.86 11.53 -19.01
CA THR A 33 -28.91 10.77 -18.19
C THR A 33 -27.90 10.10 -19.12
N PRO A 34 -26.59 10.43 -19.00
CA PRO A 34 -25.57 9.85 -19.86
C PRO A 34 -25.36 8.37 -19.55
N GLN A 35 -25.13 7.58 -20.60
CA GLN A 35 -24.67 6.20 -20.52
C GLN A 35 -23.16 6.16 -20.75
N VAL A 36 -22.45 5.38 -19.92
CA VAL A 36 -20.99 5.23 -20.02
C VAL A 36 -20.64 3.77 -20.26
N LYS A 37 -19.93 3.52 -21.36
CA LYS A 37 -19.31 2.23 -21.66
C LYS A 37 -17.81 2.38 -21.75
N VAL A 38 -17.07 1.46 -21.15
CA VAL A 38 -15.61 1.45 -21.16
C VAL A 38 -15.14 0.15 -21.78
N TYR A 39 -14.25 0.24 -22.75
CA TYR A 39 -13.57 -0.91 -23.35
C TYR A 39 -12.11 -0.85 -22.97
N ILE A 40 -11.59 -1.95 -22.42
CA ILE A 40 -10.21 -2.08 -22.01
C ILE A 40 -9.64 -3.29 -22.72
N ASP A 41 -8.68 -3.03 -23.58
CA ASP A 41 -8.01 -4.04 -24.38
C ASP A 41 -6.58 -4.19 -23.87
N VAL A 42 -6.30 -5.29 -23.18
CA VAL A 42 -4.98 -5.59 -22.61
C VAL A 42 -4.11 -6.26 -23.67
N GLU A 43 -2.86 -5.81 -23.76
CA GLU A 43 -1.80 -6.33 -24.63
C GLU A 43 -1.01 -7.44 -23.90
N ASP A 44 -0.25 -8.26 -24.62
CA ASP A 44 0.49 -9.41 -24.03
C ASP A 44 1.54 -9.01 -22.98
N ASN A 45 2.03 -7.78 -23.03
CA ASN A 45 2.97 -7.21 -22.06
C ASN A 45 2.26 -6.60 -20.82
N GLY A 46 0.93 -6.67 -20.75
CA GLY A 46 0.12 -6.13 -19.66
C GLY A 46 -0.26 -4.66 -19.78
N ASN A 47 0.22 -3.92 -20.79
CA ASN A 47 -0.31 -2.58 -21.08
C ASN A 47 -1.73 -2.68 -21.64
N ALA A 48 -2.50 -1.59 -21.61
CA ALA A 48 -3.83 -1.59 -22.23
C ALA A 48 -4.12 -0.35 -23.06
N THR A 49 -5.07 -0.49 -23.98
CA THR A 49 -5.77 0.64 -24.60
C THR A 49 -7.14 0.77 -23.95
N VAL A 50 -7.47 1.97 -23.49
CA VAL A 50 -8.76 2.29 -22.88
C VAL A 50 -9.55 3.18 -23.83
N THR A 51 -10.80 2.80 -24.08
CA THR A 51 -11.78 3.60 -24.82
C THR A 51 -13.01 3.81 -23.96
N ILE A 52 -13.31 5.05 -23.60
CA ILE A 52 -14.51 5.42 -22.85
C ILE A 52 -15.49 6.07 -23.81
N VAL A 53 -16.71 5.53 -23.88
CA VAL A 53 -17.79 6.00 -24.75
C VAL A 53 -18.90 6.57 -23.88
N PHE A 54 -19.13 7.86 -24.01
CA PHE A 54 -20.24 8.60 -23.40
C PHE A 54 -21.35 8.77 -24.43
N ARG A 55 -22.59 8.45 -24.06
CA ARG A 55 -23.78 8.67 -24.90
C ARG A 55 -24.87 9.37 -24.12
N ALA A 56 -25.53 10.35 -24.72
CA ALA A 56 -26.69 11.00 -24.12
C ALA A 56 -27.77 11.28 -25.18
N ALA A 57 -29.03 11.18 -24.77
CA ALA A 57 -30.17 11.68 -25.51
C ALA A 57 -30.54 13.07 -24.96
N GLY A 58 -30.45 14.11 -25.78
CA GLY A 58 -30.50 15.49 -25.30
C GLY A 58 -29.15 15.98 -24.77
N ARG A 59 -29.17 17.13 -24.08
CA ARG A 59 -27.98 17.73 -23.47
C ARG A 59 -27.61 17.00 -22.18
N ALA A 60 -26.32 16.83 -21.91
CA ALA A 60 -25.83 16.27 -20.66
C ALA A 60 -24.63 17.06 -20.13
N SER A 61 -24.54 17.18 -18.81
CA SER A 61 -23.37 17.73 -18.13
C SER A 61 -23.10 16.91 -16.86
N PHE A 62 -21.88 16.40 -16.72
CA PHE A 62 -21.46 15.58 -15.60
C PHE A 62 -19.93 15.58 -15.51
N SER A 63 -19.40 15.22 -14.35
CA SER A 63 -17.96 15.01 -14.19
C SER A 63 -17.60 13.53 -14.31
N PHE A 64 -16.42 13.26 -14.84
CA PHE A 64 -15.85 11.92 -14.96
C PHE A 64 -14.34 11.96 -14.72
N THR A 65 -13.79 10.86 -14.20
CA THR A 65 -12.34 10.74 -13.97
C THR A 65 -11.58 10.42 -15.25
N LEU A 66 -10.72 11.35 -15.70
CA LEU A 66 -9.83 11.17 -16.86
C LEU A 66 -8.35 11.17 -16.41
N PRO A 67 -7.43 10.53 -17.14
CA PRO A 67 -6.03 10.46 -16.71
C PRO A 67 -5.34 11.83 -16.73
N LYS A 68 -4.50 12.08 -15.73
CA LYS A 68 -3.72 13.31 -15.59
C LYS A 68 -2.37 13.26 -16.28
N PHE A 69 -1.70 12.11 -16.22
CA PHE A 69 -0.32 11.94 -16.71
C PHE A 69 -0.23 11.15 -18.02
N GLU A 70 -1.33 10.53 -18.46
CA GLU A 70 -1.42 9.90 -19.76
C GLU A 70 -2.15 10.82 -20.73
N ASN A 71 -1.58 11.01 -21.92
CA ASN A 71 -2.23 11.80 -22.96
C ASN A 71 -3.47 11.05 -23.46
N TYR A 72 -4.65 11.62 -23.21
CA TYR A 72 -5.89 11.16 -23.79
C TYR A 72 -6.28 12.01 -25.00
N SER A 73 -7.03 11.42 -25.92
CA SER A 73 -7.52 12.10 -27.12
C SER A 73 -8.99 11.76 -27.36
N VAL A 74 -9.69 12.63 -28.08
CA VAL A 74 -11.02 12.32 -28.60
C VAL A 74 -10.86 11.47 -29.86
N CYS A 75 -11.28 10.22 -29.77
CA CYS A 75 -11.15 9.26 -30.87
C CYS A 75 -12.38 9.21 -31.77
N SER A 76 -13.56 9.60 -31.26
CA SER A 76 -14.74 9.85 -32.09
C SER A 76 -15.73 10.76 -31.37
N SER A 77 -16.54 11.51 -32.12
CA SER A 77 -17.60 12.33 -31.56
C SER A 77 -18.76 12.52 -32.55
N TYR A 78 -19.96 12.69 -32.01
CA TYR A 78 -21.16 13.12 -32.73
C TYR A 78 -21.94 14.11 -31.86
N GLY A 79 -22.39 15.22 -32.45
CA GLY A 79 -22.83 16.41 -31.71
C GLY A 79 -21.64 17.31 -31.32
N ASN A 80 -21.88 18.30 -30.45
CA ASN A 80 -20.82 19.16 -29.91
C ASN A 80 -20.46 18.70 -28.50
N TYR A 81 -19.21 18.91 -28.10
CA TYR A 81 -18.74 18.57 -26.76
C TYR A 81 -17.77 19.63 -26.22
N ARG A 82 -17.65 19.67 -24.90
CA ARG A 82 -16.59 20.37 -24.18
C ARG A 82 -16.10 19.49 -23.04
N ILE A 83 -14.78 19.45 -22.85
CA ILE A 83 -14.13 18.80 -21.70
C ILE A 83 -13.35 19.89 -20.96
N GLU A 84 -13.57 20.00 -19.65
CA GLU A 84 -12.84 20.91 -18.78
C GLU A 84 -12.20 20.12 -17.64
N ASP A 85 -10.89 19.99 -17.68
CA ASP A 85 -10.11 19.26 -16.68
C ASP A 85 -9.88 20.11 -15.43
N LYS A 86 -10.26 19.57 -14.26
CA LYS A 86 -9.98 20.19 -12.96
C LYS A 86 -9.09 19.29 -12.11
N PRO A 87 -8.22 19.87 -11.26
CA PRO A 87 -7.46 19.09 -10.28
C PRO A 87 -8.36 18.21 -9.42
N SER A 88 -7.88 17.02 -9.09
CA SER A 88 -8.55 16.07 -8.20
C SER A 88 -7.62 15.72 -7.03
N SER A 89 -8.19 15.28 -5.90
CA SER A 89 -7.45 14.63 -4.82
C SER A 89 -6.90 13.26 -5.24
N ALA A 90 -7.47 12.64 -6.27
CA ALA A 90 -6.90 11.43 -6.86
C ALA A 90 -5.69 11.80 -7.72
N TYR A 91 -4.47 11.57 -7.20
CA TYR A 91 -3.20 12.00 -7.78
C TYR A 91 -3.08 11.81 -9.31
N PHE A 92 -3.53 10.68 -9.82
CA PHE A 92 -3.40 10.27 -11.24
C PHE A 92 -4.53 10.72 -12.17
N TYR A 93 -5.57 11.40 -11.66
CA TYR A 93 -6.77 11.68 -12.42
C TYR A 93 -7.18 13.15 -12.31
N TYR A 94 -7.72 13.70 -13.39
CA TYR A 94 -8.52 14.90 -13.34
C TYR A 94 -9.95 14.58 -12.90
N ASN A 95 -10.61 15.57 -12.32
CA ASN A 95 -12.05 15.61 -12.21
C ASN A 95 -12.59 16.43 -13.40
N SER A 96 -12.82 15.76 -14.53
CA SER A 96 -13.11 16.42 -15.80
C SER A 96 -14.61 16.65 -15.94
N THR A 97 -15.04 17.89 -16.14
CA THR A 97 -16.43 18.20 -16.48
C THR A 97 -16.64 18.00 -17.99
N LEU A 98 -17.58 17.15 -18.35
CA LEU A 98 -18.00 16.90 -19.72
C LEU A 98 -19.35 17.58 -19.97
N GLU A 99 -19.43 18.35 -21.05
CA GLU A 99 -20.67 18.91 -21.58
C GLU A 99 -20.92 18.32 -22.96
N LEU A 100 -22.07 17.67 -23.14
CA LEU A 100 -22.49 17.04 -24.39
C LEU A 100 -23.74 17.75 -24.92
N VAL A 101 -23.69 18.16 -26.19
CA VAL A 101 -24.80 18.80 -26.90
C VAL A 101 -25.20 17.91 -28.08
N PRO A 102 -26.48 17.52 -28.20
CA PRO A 102 -26.93 16.59 -29.22
C PRO A 102 -26.75 17.18 -30.63
N GLY A 103 -26.51 16.30 -31.59
CA GLY A 103 -26.63 16.62 -33.02
C GLY A 103 -28.08 16.52 -33.52
N ASP A 104 -28.24 16.53 -34.84
CA ASP A 104 -29.55 16.59 -35.51
C ASP A 104 -30.52 15.46 -35.13
N ASN A 105 -30.01 14.28 -34.77
CA ASN A 105 -30.84 13.13 -34.36
C ASN A 105 -31.27 13.17 -32.88
N GLY A 106 -30.98 14.26 -32.15
CA GLY A 106 -31.29 14.40 -30.74
C GLY A 106 -30.36 13.64 -29.78
N THR A 107 -29.26 13.06 -30.28
CA THR A 107 -28.28 12.32 -29.47
C THR A 107 -26.88 12.92 -29.58
N SER A 108 -26.05 12.64 -28.59
CA SER A 108 -24.62 12.94 -28.61
C SER A 108 -23.82 11.68 -28.28
N THR A 109 -22.62 11.59 -28.86
CA THR A 109 -21.64 10.56 -28.51
C THR A 109 -20.26 11.19 -28.42
N LEU A 110 -19.51 10.85 -27.40
CA LEU A 110 -18.11 11.25 -27.24
C LEU A 110 -17.31 10.02 -26.86
N SER A 111 -16.24 9.74 -27.58
CA SER A 111 -15.30 8.67 -27.23
C SER A 111 -13.94 9.25 -26.92
N VAL A 112 -13.40 8.89 -25.75
CA VAL A 112 -12.06 9.26 -25.30
C VAL A 112 -11.18 8.01 -25.29
N CYS A 113 -9.98 8.12 -25.85
CA CYS A 113 -9.03 7.03 -25.95
C CYS A 113 -7.67 7.41 -25.37
N TYR A 114 -7.06 6.48 -24.64
CA TYR A 114 -5.70 6.62 -24.10
C TYR A 114 -5.03 5.27 -23.86
N LYS A 115 -3.70 5.29 -23.68
CA LYS A 115 -2.93 4.14 -23.24
C LYS A 115 -2.88 4.09 -21.73
N PHE A 116 -3.00 2.89 -21.17
CA PHE A 116 -2.93 2.65 -19.75
C PHE A 116 -1.80 1.66 -19.47
N PRO A 117 -0.58 2.15 -19.21
CA PRO A 117 0.56 1.29 -19.00
C PRO A 117 0.39 0.45 -17.74
N TYR A 118 0.96 -0.75 -17.78
CA TYR A 118 0.92 -1.73 -16.70
C TYR A 118 -0.48 -2.11 -16.23
N ALA A 119 -1.53 -1.95 -17.04
CA ALA A 119 -2.94 -2.26 -16.71
C ALA A 119 -3.15 -3.66 -16.11
N SER A 120 -2.38 -4.63 -16.59
CA SER A 120 -2.19 -5.93 -15.97
C SER A 120 -0.73 -6.12 -15.56
N LEU A 121 -0.53 -6.54 -14.32
CA LEU A 121 0.75 -7.00 -13.80
C LEU A 121 0.84 -8.51 -13.98
N LEU A 122 2.01 -9.03 -14.35
CA LEU A 122 2.20 -10.44 -14.68
C LEU A 122 3.43 -10.99 -13.96
N SER A 123 3.33 -12.16 -13.34
CA SER A 123 4.46 -12.85 -12.71
C SER A 123 4.22 -14.35 -12.71
N ASP A 124 5.24 -15.14 -13.04
CA ASP A 124 5.13 -16.59 -13.29
C ASP A 124 3.92 -16.92 -14.20
N ASN A 125 2.97 -17.74 -13.76
CA ASN A 125 1.75 -18.06 -14.50
C ASN A 125 0.52 -17.29 -13.97
N GLN A 126 0.73 -16.12 -13.38
CA GLN A 126 -0.30 -15.31 -12.75
C GLN A 126 -0.37 -13.91 -13.35
N GLY A 127 -1.56 -13.35 -13.33
CA GLY A 127 -1.80 -11.96 -13.68
C GLY A 127 -2.75 -11.28 -12.69
N TRP A 128 -2.55 -9.98 -12.54
CA TRP A 128 -3.41 -9.10 -11.77
C TRP A 128 -3.76 -7.88 -12.61
N PHE A 129 -5.02 -7.76 -12.98
CA PHE A 129 -5.55 -6.62 -13.71
C PHE A 129 -6.33 -5.71 -12.76
N MET A 130 -6.14 -4.40 -12.95
CA MET A 130 -6.97 -3.38 -12.32
C MET A 130 -7.23 -2.29 -13.33
N SER A 131 -8.50 -1.97 -13.58
CA SER A 131 -8.93 -0.90 -14.49
C SER A 131 -8.43 0.48 -14.00
N PRO A 132 -8.42 1.51 -14.87
CA PRO A 132 -8.34 2.89 -14.41
C PRO A 132 -9.49 3.22 -13.44
N MET A 133 -9.41 4.37 -12.76
CA MET A 133 -10.50 4.86 -11.92
C MET A 133 -11.62 5.33 -12.83
N LEU A 134 -12.83 4.82 -12.59
CA LEU A 134 -14.03 5.09 -13.37
C LEU A 134 -15.11 5.59 -12.41
N VAL A 135 -15.09 6.90 -12.14
CA VAL A 135 -16.03 7.56 -11.22
C VAL A 135 -16.68 8.72 -11.95
N ALA A 136 -18.00 8.84 -11.77
CA ALA A 136 -18.81 9.93 -12.31
C ALA A 136 -19.50 10.72 -11.20
N SER A 137 -19.74 12.01 -11.43
CA SER A 137 -20.57 12.87 -10.59
C SER A 137 -21.59 13.64 -11.45
N PRO A 138 -22.91 13.47 -11.23
CA PRO A 138 -23.54 12.57 -10.25
C PRO A 138 -23.19 11.09 -10.51
N PRO A 139 -23.33 10.20 -9.50
CA PRO A 139 -23.01 8.79 -9.67
C PRO A 139 -23.79 8.14 -10.82
N LEU A 140 -23.09 7.44 -11.70
CA LEU A 140 -23.65 6.74 -12.87
C LEU A 140 -23.34 5.24 -12.80
N GLU A 141 -24.18 4.45 -13.45
CA GLU A 141 -23.82 3.08 -13.79
C GLU A 141 -22.85 3.08 -14.98
N ILE A 142 -21.73 2.37 -14.84
CA ILE A 142 -20.69 2.26 -15.86
C ILE A 142 -20.54 0.79 -16.25
N GLU A 143 -20.70 0.50 -17.54
CA GLU A 143 -20.45 -0.83 -18.10
C GLU A 143 -18.98 -0.92 -18.56
N VAL A 144 -18.24 -1.89 -18.05
CA VAL A 144 -16.80 -2.05 -18.32
C VAL A 144 -16.56 -3.40 -18.99
N SER A 145 -16.04 -3.37 -20.21
CA SER A 145 -15.70 -4.54 -21.01
C SER A 145 -14.18 -4.71 -21.04
N VAL A 146 -13.67 -5.80 -20.49
CA VAL A 146 -12.23 -6.07 -20.38
C VAL A 146 -11.87 -7.30 -21.21
N ARG A 147 -10.89 -7.16 -22.09
CA ARG A 147 -10.27 -8.27 -22.83
C ARG A 147 -8.85 -8.48 -22.32
N ILE A 148 -8.57 -9.67 -21.80
CA ILE A 148 -7.24 -10.07 -21.31
C ILE A 148 -6.71 -11.19 -22.21
N PRO A 149 -5.55 -11.00 -22.88
CA PRO A 149 -4.97 -12.02 -23.73
C PRO A 149 -4.37 -13.14 -22.88
N ASN A 150 -4.31 -14.35 -23.43
CA ASN A 150 -3.73 -15.53 -22.77
C ASN A 150 -4.34 -15.84 -21.38
N LEU A 151 -5.58 -15.39 -21.12
CA LEU A 151 -6.33 -15.69 -19.90
C LEU A 151 -6.69 -17.19 -19.88
N ALA A 152 -6.14 -17.94 -18.93
CA ALA A 152 -6.46 -19.37 -18.74
C ALA A 152 -7.65 -19.55 -17.79
N SER A 153 -7.60 -18.91 -16.62
CA SER A 153 -8.69 -18.95 -15.63
C SER A 153 -8.67 -17.73 -14.72
N VAL A 154 -9.85 -17.29 -14.27
CA VAL A 154 -9.98 -16.23 -13.26
C VAL A 154 -10.00 -16.86 -11.87
N THR A 155 -9.17 -16.35 -10.96
CA THR A 155 -9.10 -16.79 -9.56
C THR A 155 -9.87 -15.87 -8.63
N LEU A 156 -9.97 -14.58 -8.97
CA LEU A 156 -10.77 -13.59 -8.25
C LEU A 156 -11.22 -12.50 -9.22
N GLU A 157 -12.42 -11.96 -9.05
CA GLU A 157 -12.86 -10.77 -9.75
C GLU A 157 -13.78 -9.91 -8.87
N SER A 158 -13.63 -8.59 -8.98
CA SER A 158 -14.47 -7.61 -8.29
C SER A 158 -14.70 -6.39 -9.19
N PRO A 159 -15.95 -6.03 -9.52
CA PRO A 159 -17.18 -6.76 -9.24
C PRO A 159 -17.25 -8.10 -10.00
N ARG A 160 -18.28 -8.91 -9.74
CA ARG A 160 -18.52 -10.14 -10.51
C ARG A 160 -18.88 -9.82 -11.96
N MET A 161 -18.39 -10.65 -12.88
CA MET A 161 -18.74 -10.54 -14.30
C MET A 161 -20.25 -10.74 -14.48
N ILE A 162 -20.85 -9.92 -15.36
CA ILE A 162 -22.26 -10.02 -15.74
C ILE A 162 -22.47 -10.86 -17.01
N ARG A 163 -21.55 -10.78 -17.98
CA ARG A 163 -21.62 -11.55 -19.23
C ARG A 163 -20.28 -11.60 -19.96
N LEU A 164 -20.16 -12.56 -20.87
CA LEU A 164 -19.13 -12.59 -21.90
C LEU A 164 -19.68 -12.03 -23.22
N GLU A 165 -18.89 -11.21 -23.90
CA GLU A 165 -19.22 -10.64 -25.20
C GLU A 165 -18.16 -10.94 -26.25
N GLY A 166 -18.62 -11.25 -27.47
CA GLY A 166 -17.82 -11.28 -28.70
C GLY A 166 -16.42 -11.87 -28.53
N ALA A 167 -15.40 -11.08 -28.91
CA ALA A 167 -13.98 -11.42 -28.95
C ALA A 167 -13.31 -11.68 -27.58
N GLY A 168 -14.03 -12.29 -26.62
CA GLY A 168 -13.53 -12.63 -25.29
C GLY A 168 -13.59 -11.47 -24.29
N TYR A 169 -14.45 -10.47 -24.50
CA TYR A 169 -14.66 -9.40 -23.53
C TYR A 169 -15.46 -9.92 -22.34
N ARG A 170 -14.92 -9.73 -21.14
CA ARG A 170 -15.61 -9.93 -19.88
C ARG A 170 -16.26 -8.62 -19.50
N VAL A 171 -17.58 -8.61 -19.34
CA VAL A 171 -18.33 -7.39 -19.03
C VAL A 171 -18.67 -7.32 -17.56
N TYR A 172 -18.44 -6.15 -16.98
CA TYR A 172 -18.64 -5.81 -15.58
C TYR A 172 -19.52 -4.57 -15.47
N ARG A 173 -20.14 -4.39 -14.31
CA ARG A 173 -20.97 -3.23 -14.00
C ARG A 173 -20.49 -2.57 -12.72
N LEU A 174 -20.09 -1.31 -12.82
CA LEU A 174 -19.80 -0.47 -11.67
C LEU A 174 -21.07 0.33 -11.35
N SER A 175 -21.78 -0.09 -10.31
CA SER A 175 -22.98 0.59 -9.82
C SER A 175 -22.67 1.41 -8.55
N PRO A 176 -23.28 2.59 -8.37
CA PRO A 176 -23.17 3.35 -7.14
C PRO A 176 -23.58 2.50 -5.92
N GLY A 177 -22.75 2.49 -4.86
CA GLY A 177 -23.03 1.76 -3.63
C GLY A 177 -22.82 0.24 -3.69
N ALA A 178 -22.43 -0.32 -4.84
CA ALA A 178 -22.06 -1.74 -4.91
C ALA A 178 -20.75 -2.01 -4.17
N GLN A 179 -20.69 -3.12 -3.43
CA GLN A 179 -19.46 -3.57 -2.77
C GLN A 179 -18.42 -3.94 -3.83
N GLN A 180 -17.26 -3.28 -3.77
CA GLN A 180 -16.12 -3.47 -4.66
C GLN A 180 -14.87 -3.57 -3.80
N LEU A 181 -13.89 -4.38 -4.22
CA LEU A 181 -12.59 -4.42 -3.53
C LEU A 181 -11.91 -3.06 -3.60
N ILE A 182 -11.93 -2.43 -4.78
CA ILE A 182 -11.42 -1.08 -4.99
C ILE A 182 -12.54 -0.26 -5.64
N PRO A 183 -13.11 0.74 -4.94
CA PRO A 183 -14.20 1.55 -5.46
C PRO A 183 -13.88 2.21 -6.81
N GLY A 184 -14.85 2.15 -7.73
CA GLY A 184 -14.74 2.71 -9.07
C GLY A 184 -13.79 1.94 -10.00
N ARG A 185 -13.46 0.68 -9.68
CA ARG A 185 -12.55 -0.14 -10.48
C ARG A 185 -13.02 -1.58 -10.63
N VAL A 186 -12.59 -2.19 -11.73
CA VAL A 186 -12.64 -3.63 -11.96
C VAL A 186 -11.27 -4.21 -11.62
N VAL A 187 -11.23 -5.20 -10.73
CA VAL A 187 -10.03 -5.97 -10.35
C VAL A 187 -10.24 -7.42 -10.78
N ILE A 188 -9.23 -8.02 -11.42
CA ILE A 188 -9.26 -9.42 -11.86
C ILE A 188 -7.91 -10.05 -11.52
N GLU A 189 -7.93 -11.10 -10.71
CA GLU A 189 -6.80 -12.01 -10.52
C GLU A 189 -7.00 -13.24 -11.39
N TYR A 190 -5.94 -13.70 -12.03
CA TYR A 190 -6.06 -14.76 -13.01
C TYR A 190 -4.78 -15.56 -13.19
N ARG A 191 -4.92 -16.72 -13.83
CA ARG A 191 -3.84 -17.53 -14.37
C ARG A 191 -3.66 -17.25 -15.86
N THR A 192 -2.42 -17.14 -16.28
CA THR A 192 -2.03 -17.04 -17.68
C THR A 192 -1.80 -18.44 -18.27
N ALA A 193 -2.01 -18.57 -19.58
CA ALA A 193 -1.76 -19.83 -20.30
C ALA A 193 -0.26 -20.20 -20.37
N GLY A 194 0.62 -19.20 -20.29
CA GLY A 194 2.08 -19.36 -20.28
C GLY A 194 2.72 -18.71 -19.06
N ARG A 195 4.00 -19.03 -18.83
CA ARG A 195 4.81 -18.42 -17.77
C ARG A 195 5.55 -17.20 -18.27
N VAL A 196 5.60 -16.15 -17.46
CA VAL A 196 6.45 -15.00 -17.67
C VAL A 196 7.86 -15.31 -17.18
N GLN A 197 8.85 -15.01 -18.02
CA GLN A 197 10.25 -15.17 -17.67
C GLN A 197 10.66 -14.18 -16.57
N THR A 198 11.36 -14.69 -15.55
CA THR A 198 12.01 -13.89 -14.51
C THR A 198 13.51 -13.77 -14.77
N ALA A 199 14.11 -12.69 -14.26
CA ALA A 199 15.54 -12.45 -14.32
C ALA A 199 16.03 -11.83 -13.01
N ASN A 200 17.33 -12.00 -12.75
CA ASN A 200 18.02 -11.35 -11.64
C ASN A 200 18.72 -10.11 -12.17
N PHE A 201 18.40 -8.97 -11.60
CA PHE A 201 19.07 -7.70 -11.85
C PHE A 201 19.93 -7.40 -10.64
N SER A 202 21.26 -7.36 -10.81
CA SER A 202 22.19 -7.20 -9.69
C SER A 202 23.09 -6.00 -9.87
N LEU A 203 23.40 -5.35 -8.75
CA LEU A 203 24.39 -4.31 -8.64
C LEU A 203 25.36 -4.68 -7.51
N THR A 204 26.65 -4.67 -7.82
CA THR A 204 27.71 -4.94 -6.83
C THR A 204 28.43 -3.65 -6.50
N GLY A 205 28.50 -3.34 -5.20
CA GLY A 205 29.22 -2.19 -4.66
C GLY A 205 29.66 -2.46 -3.24
N GLU A 206 29.22 -1.62 -2.30
CA GLU A 206 29.44 -1.84 -0.85
C GLU A 206 28.70 -3.05 -0.28
N THR A 207 27.71 -3.55 -1.03
CA THR A 207 26.92 -4.76 -0.78
C THR A 207 26.51 -5.33 -2.14
N VAL A 208 26.03 -6.58 -2.15
CA VAL A 208 25.38 -7.16 -3.34
C VAL A 208 23.89 -6.88 -3.26
N LEU A 209 23.40 -6.00 -4.14
CA LEU A 209 21.97 -5.75 -4.32
C LEU A 209 21.45 -6.59 -5.47
N THR A 210 20.34 -7.30 -5.27
CA THR A 210 19.69 -8.08 -6.33
C THR A 210 18.18 -7.85 -6.31
N VAL A 211 17.58 -7.66 -7.48
CA VAL A 211 16.13 -7.65 -7.68
C VAL A 211 15.76 -8.82 -8.57
N VAL A 212 14.89 -9.70 -8.08
CA VAL A 212 14.29 -10.81 -8.83
C VAL A 212 12.93 -10.34 -9.32
N SER A 213 12.78 -10.23 -10.65
CA SER A 213 11.53 -9.74 -11.24
C SER A 213 11.26 -10.31 -12.64
N PRO A 214 9.99 -10.29 -13.08
CA PRO A 214 9.66 -10.55 -14.48
C PRO A 214 10.35 -9.55 -15.43
N VAL A 215 10.81 -10.04 -16.59
CA VAL A 215 11.64 -9.25 -17.52
C VAL A 215 11.00 -7.96 -18.03
N TYR A 216 9.67 -7.89 -18.04
CA TYR A 216 8.91 -6.68 -18.42
C TYR A 216 9.16 -5.50 -17.47
N TYR A 217 9.60 -5.75 -16.24
CA TYR A 217 9.78 -4.74 -15.20
C TYR A 217 11.25 -4.36 -14.97
N ARG A 218 12.11 -4.55 -15.98
CA ARG A 218 13.53 -4.16 -15.92
C ARG A 218 13.72 -2.73 -15.39
N SER A 219 13.00 -1.75 -15.95
CA SER A 219 13.14 -0.35 -15.52
C SER A 219 12.72 -0.11 -14.07
N LEU A 220 11.73 -0.86 -13.57
CA LEU A 220 11.37 -0.82 -12.14
C LEU A 220 12.49 -1.44 -11.29
N SER A 221 13.06 -2.56 -11.72
CA SER A 221 14.18 -3.20 -11.02
C SER A 221 15.43 -2.31 -10.98
N GLU A 222 15.76 -1.63 -12.08
CA GLU A 222 16.84 -0.64 -12.14
C GLU A 222 16.58 0.52 -11.17
N LYS A 223 15.33 1.00 -11.08
CA LYS A 223 14.93 2.04 -10.12
C LYS A 223 15.07 1.58 -8.66
N ILE A 224 14.65 0.35 -8.34
CA ILE A 224 14.82 -0.24 -7.00
C ILE A 224 16.31 -0.34 -6.66
N LEU A 225 17.15 -0.83 -7.58
CA LEU A 225 18.60 -0.93 -7.37
C LEU A 225 19.25 0.44 -7.13
N ASP A 226 18.86 1.48 -7.88
CA ASP A 226 19.37 2.84 -7.71
C ASP A 226 19.02 3.41 -6.32
N VAL A 227 17.75 3.28 -5.91
CA VAL A 227 17.28 3.71 -4.59
C VAL A 227 18.01 2.95 -3.48
N ALA A 228 18.02 1.61 -3.56
CA ALA A 228 18.64 0.76 -2.55
C ALA A 228 20.15 1.03 -2.44
N SER A 229 20.85 1.24 -3.57
CA SER A 229 22.28 1.55 -3.57
C SER A 229 22.58 2.89 -2.87
N LYS A 230 21.78 3.92 -3.15
CA LYS A 230 21.95 5.24 -2.50
C LYS A 230 21.60 5.17 -1.02
N ALA A 231 20.53 4.46 -0.67
CA ALA A 231 20.07 4.32 0.70
C ALA A 231 21.01 3.47 1.57
N TYR A 232 21.60 2.41 1.01
CA TYR A 232 22.46 1.47 1.75
C TYR A 232 23.60 2.17 2.48
N GLY A 233 24.35 3.04 1.79
CA GLY A 233 25.45 3.77 2.40
C GLY A 233 25.00 4.67 3.55
N LYS A 234 23.82 5.29 3.44
CA LYS A 234 23.22 6.12 4.49
C LYS A 234 22.79 5.29 5.69
N LEU A 235 22.09 4.19 5.45
CA LEU A 235 21.65 3.27 6.48
C LEU A 235 22.84 2.65 7.21
N ARG A 236 23.87 2.17 6.50
CA ARG A 236 25.11 1.66 7.11
C ARG A 236 25.76 2.68 8.03
N ASN A 237 25.88 3.94 7.59
CA ASN A 237 26.51 4.98 8.39
C ASN A 237 25.69 5.34 9.64
N LEU A 238 24.35 5.35 9.54
CA LEU A 238 23.46 5.62 10.68
C LEU A 238 23.44 4.44 11.67
N THR A 239 23.39 3.22 11.16
CA THR A 239 23.14 2.03 11.96
C THR A 239 24.40 1.32 12.43
N GLY A 240 25.56 1.60 11.84
CA GLY A 240 26.82 0.95 12.16
C GLY A 240 26.86 -0.56 11.89
N VAL A 241 25.89 -1.09 11.13
CA VAL A 241 25.84 -2.51 10.72
C VAL A 241 25.90 -2.64 9.20
N THR A 242 26.26 -3.83 8.74
CA THR A 242 26.41 -4.17 7.32
C THR A 242 25.57 -5.39 6.98
N ALA A 243 25.12 -5.46 5.72
CA ALA A 243 24.50 -6.64 5.15
C ALA A 243 25.27 -7.01 3.88
N ASP A 244 25.83 -8.22 3.84
CA ASP A 244 26.66 -8.68 2.71
C ASP A 244 25.87 -8.72 1.40
N GLN A 245 24.57 -9.01 1.51
CA GLN A 245 23.63 -9.07 0.41
C GLN A 245 22.26 -8.56 0.85
N VAL A 246 21.57 -7.86 -0.04
CA VAL A 246 20.16 -7.52 0.07
C VAL A 246 19.47 -7.93 -1.23
N THR A 247 18.46 -8.80 -1.10
CA THR A 247 17.69 -9.30 -2.25
C THR A 247 16.27 -8.78 -2.15
N PHE A 248 15.73 -8.31 -3.27
CA PHE A 248 14.33 -7.93 -3.42
C PHE A 248 13.64 -8.90 -4.37
N GLU A 249 12.38 -9.26 -4.09
CA GLU A 249 11.56 -10.08 -4.97
C GLU A 249 10.19 -9.42 -5.17
N LEU A 250 9.77 -9.30 -6.44
CA LEU A 250 8.49 -8.66 -6.78
C LEU A 250 7.35 -9.68 -6.76
N TYR A 251 6.30 -9.39 -6.01
CA TYR A 251 5.08 -10.20 -5.95
C TYR A 251 3.87 -9.43 -6.50
N LEU A 252 2.86 -10.17 -6.97
CA LEU A 252 1.62 -9.56 -7.47
C LEU A 252 0.72 -9.13 -6.30
N PRO A 253 -0.05 -8.03 -6.43
CA PRO A 253 -1.00 -7.53 -5.41
C PRO A 253 -2.25 -8.41 -5.29
N MET A 254 -2.06 -9.70 -5.03
CA MET A 254 -3.16 -10.64 -4.78
C MET A 254 -3.84 -10.28 -3.46
N GLU A 255 -5.16 -10.39 -3.41
CA GLU A 255 -5.97 -10.13 -2.21
C GLU A 255 -5.50 -11.01 -1.03
N SER A 256 -5.15 -12.26 -1.33
CA SER A 256 -4.57 -13.20 -0.35
C SER A 256 -3.22 -12.76 0.24
N MET A 257 -2.56 -11.77 -0.36
CA MET A 257 -1.30 -11.17 0.09
C MET A 257 -1.48 -9.72 0.58
N GLY A 258 -2.71 -9.27 0.81
CA GLY A 258 -3.02 -7.90 1.26
C GLY A 258 -3.32 -6.91 0.13
N GLY A 259 -3.47 -7.39 -1.11
CA GLY A 259 -3.93 -6.60 -2.24
C GLY A 259 -2.98 -5.45 -2.57
N ILE A 260 -3.53 -4.25 -2.76
CA ILE A 260 -2.74 -3.02 -2.98
C ILE A 260 -2.34 -2.34 -1.66
N SER A 261 -2.88 -2.76 -0.52
CA SER A 261 -2.60 -2.14 0.77
C SER A 261 -1.28 -2.61 1.36
N ALA A 262 -0.87 -3.86 1.06
CA ALA A 262 0.42 -4.41 1.41
C ALA A 262 1.49 -3.96 0.41
N LEU A 263 2.32 -2.96 0.71
CA LEU A 263 3.32 -2.41 -0.21
C LEU A 263 4.61 -3.23 -0.23
N GLY A 264 5.00 -3.78 0.91
CA GLY A 264 6.19 -4.59 1.06
C GLY A 264 6.15 -5.41 2.35
N PHE A 265 7.07 -6.38 2.45
CA PHE A 265 7.31 -7.07 3.71
C PHE A 265 8.68 -7.76 3.74
N VAL A 266 9.14 -8.01 4.97
CA VAL A 266 10.19 -8.98 5.29
C VAL A 266 9.63 -9.99 6.30
N MET A 267 9.94 -11.27 6.15
CA MET A 267 9.49 -12.28 7.11
C MET A 267 10.19 -12.10 8.45
N GLY A 268 9.45 -12.21 9.55
CA GLY A 268 10.01 -12.07 10.89
C GLY A 268 11.11 -13.08 11.18
N GLU A 269 10.98 -14.32 10.67
CA GLU A 269 12.02 -15.34 10.79
C GLU A 269 13.32 -14.93 10.09
N ASP A 270 13.22 -14.22 8.96
CA ASP A 270 14.36 -13.73 8.21
C ASP A 270 15.04 -12.54 8.88
N ILE A 271 14.26 -11.62 9.46
CA ILE A 271 14.77 -10.54 10.33
C ILE A 271 15.51 -11.16 11.52
N ASN A 272 14.89 -12.13 12.20
CA ASN A 272 15.45 -12.84 13.35
C ASN A 272 16.69 -13.68 13.00
N ALA A 273 16.81 -14.14 11.75
CA ALA A 273 18.01 -14.76 11.21
C ALA A 273 19.10 -13.73 10.81
N GLY A 274 18.99 -12.48 11.28
CA GLY A 274 19.90 -11.39 10.97
C GLY A 274 19.64 -10.77 9.60
N GLY A 275 18.37 -10.64 9.21
CA GLY A 275 17.93 -10.00 7.97
C GLY A 275 18.40 -10.71 6.69
N ARG A 276 18.33 -12.05 6.65
CA ARG A 276 18.89 -12.86 5.54
C ARG A 276 17.90 -13.18 4.41
N GLY A 277 16.62 -12.92 4.60
CA GLY A 277 15.57 -13.21 3.63
C GLY A 277 15.45 -12.17 2.53
N PRO A 278 14.70 -12.47 1.46
CA PRO A 278 14.34 -11.47 0.49
C PRO A 278 13.40 -10.43 1.10
N ILE A 279 13.56 -9.19 0.68
CA ILE A 279 12.56 -8.14 0.81
C ILE A 279 11.52 -8.37 -0.28
N MET A 280 10.27 -8.60 0.12
CA MET A 280 9.16 -8.76 -0.83
C MET A 280 8.57 -7.39 -1.12
N LEU A 281 8.52 -6.99 -2.39
CA LEU A 281 7.91 -5.72 -2.79
C LEU A 281 6.70 -5.96 -3.69
N ASN A 282 5.62 -5.24 -3.41
CA ASN A 282 4.42 -5.34 -4.21
C ASN A 282 4.65 -4.68 -5.56
N LEU A 283 4.44 -5.44 -6.63
CA LEU A 283 4.59 -4.97 -8.00
C LEU A 283 3.60 -3.81 -8.32
N ALA A 284 2.52 -3.65 -7.55
CA ALA A 284 1.61 -2.52 -7.64
C ALA A 284 2.30 -1.18 -7.42
N LEU A 285 3.45 -1.12 -6.70
CA LEU A 285 4.22 0.10 -6.47
C LEU A 285 4.63 0.83 -7.76
N ILE A 286 4.66 0.13 -8.91
CA ILE A 286 4.87 0.75 -10.22
C ILE A 286 3.76 1.75 -10.59
N ARG A 287 2.59 1.63 -9.97
CA ARG A 287 1.40 2.47 -10.18
C ARG A 287 1.17 3.49 -9.06
N TYR A 288 2.08 3.61 -8.10
CA TYR A 288 1.97 4.55 -6.99
C TYR A 288 2.62 5.89 -7.32
N ALA A 289 2.21 6.94 -6.60
CA ALA A 289 2.78 8.26 -6.79
C ALA A 289 4.30 8.23 -6.48
N PRO A 290 5.11 9.05 -7.17
CA PRO A 290 6.53 9.19 -6.84
C PRO A 290 6.74 9.41 -5.34
N GLY A 291 7.75 8.76 -4.77
CA GLY A 291 8.00 8.76 -3.33
C GLY A 291 7.60 7.46 -2.66
N TYR A 292 6.48 6.84 -3.04
CA TYR A 292 5.99 5.61 -2.40
C TYR A 292 6.90 4.40 -2.63
N LEU A 293 7.31 4.14 -3.88
CA LEU A 293 8.26 3.06 -4.17
C LEU A 293 9.56 3.26 -3.39
N GLU A 294 10.07 4.49 -3.42
CA GLU A 294 11.34 4.84 -2.80
C GLU A 294 11.29 4.68 -1.27
N THR A 295 10.23 5.17 -0.61
CA THR A 295 10.07 5.00 0.83
C THR A 295 9.82 3.55 1.21
N THR A 296 9.03 2.78 0.45
CA THR A 296 8.83 1.34 0.73
C THR A 296 10.14 0.56 0.62
N VAL A 297 10.94 0.77 -0.44
CA VAL A 297 12.25 0.11 -0.58
C VAL A 297 13.12 0.37 0.65
N ILE A 298 13.20 1.63 1.09
CA ILE A 298 14.02 2.02 2.23
C ILE A 298 13.44 1.47 3.55
N HIS A 299 12.11 1.50 3.72
CA HIS A 299 11.41 0.98 4.89
C HIS A 299 11.77 -0.49 5.13
N GLU A 300 11.61 -1.32 4.10
CA GLU A 300 11.91 -2.74 4.22
C GLU A 300 13.41 -3.01 4.43
N MET A 301 14.29 -2.19 3.85
CA MET A 301 15.72 -2.24 4.16
C MET A 301 15.96 -1.92 5.65
N VAL A 302 15.27 -0.94 6.25
CA VAL A 302 15.45 -0.63 7.68
C VAL A 302 15.12 -1.83 8.56
N HIS A 303 14.11 -2.66 8.22
CA HIS A 303 13.86 -3.90 8.93
C HIS A 303 15.04 -4.88 8.89
N VAL A 304 15.71 -5.02 7.73
CA VAL A 304 16.94 -5.82 7.60
C VAL A 304 18.03 -5.29 8.51
N PHE A 305 18.25 -3.97 8.52
CA PHE A 305 19.26 -3.33 9.38
C PHE A 305 18.94 -3.44 10.88
N LEU A 306 17.66 -3.39 11.26
CA LEU A 306 17.20 -3.62 12.63
C LEU A 306 17.49 -5.05 13.10
N GLY A 307 17.16 -6.05 12.27
CA GLY A 307 17.49 -7.45 12.54
C GLY A 307 19.00 -7.67 12.70
N LYS A 308 19.80 -7.05 11.82
CA LYS A 308 21.28 -7.05 11.93
C LYS A 308 21.81 -6.38 13.19
N ALA A 309 21.14 -5.32 13.66
CA ALA A 309 21.52 -4.62 14.88
C ALA A 309 21.18 -5.41 16.16
N GLY A 310 20.34 -6.43 16.07
CA GLY A 310 19.95 -7.29 17.20
C GLY A 310 18.57 -6.98 17.77
N VAL A 311 17.70 -6.31 17.00
CA VAL A 311 16.28 -6.14 17.36
C VAL A 311 15.50 -7.34 16.81
N GLU A 312 14.93 -8.11 17.73
CA GLU A 312 14.12 -9.27 17.39
C GLU A 312 12.80 -8.81 16.80
N ALA A 313 12.37 -9.43 15.70
CA ALA A 313 11.06 -9.28 15.10
C ALA A 313 10.03 -10.13 15.86
N ASN A 314 9.24 -9.51 16.74
CA ASN A 314 8.14 -10.15 17.46
C ASN A 314 7.02 -9.14 17.80
N ALA A 315 5.94 -9.60 18.42
CA ALA A 315 4.77 -8.74 18.70
C ALA A 315 5.05 -7.56 19.66
N GLN A 316 6.06 -7.64 20.54
CA GLN A 316 6.39 -6.56 21.48
C GLN A 316 7.34 -5.52 20.87
N THR A 317 8.09 -5.90 19.85
CA THR A 317 9.07 -5.03 19.19
C THR A 317 8.58 -4.48 17.86
N ARG A 318 7.49 -5.03 17.31
CA ARG A 318 6.98 -4.65 15.99
C ARG A 318 6.67 -3.17 15.87
N TRP A 319 6.06 -2.54 16.88
CA TRP A 319 5.82 -1.10 16.86
C TRP A 319 7.12 -0.30 16.68
N PHE A 320 8.22 -0.75 17.27
CA PHE A 320 9.51 -0.11 17.11
C PHE A 320 10.12 -0.39 15.73
N HIS A 321 9.93 -1.60 15.19
CA HIS A 321 10.30 -1.91 13.80
C HIS A 321 9.59 -0.98 12.82
N GLU A 322 8.26 -0.91 12.88
CA GLU A 322 7.45 -0.11 11.95
C GLU A 322 7.68 1.38 12.14
N GLY A 323 7.69 1.88 13.39
CA GLY A 323 7.90 3.29 13.67
C GLY A 323 9.28 3.79 13.21
N LEU A 324 10.33 2.99 13.41
CA LEU A 324 11.67 3.36 12.98
C LEU A 324 11.87 3.23 11.48
N ALA A 325 11.34 2.18 10.87
CA ALA A 325 11.37 2.01 9.42
C ALA A 325 10.62 3.15 8.70
N GLN A 326 9.47 3.55 9.23
CA GLN A 326 8.67 4.65 8.72
C GLN A 326 9.37 6.01 8.87
N TYR A 327 10.01 6.27 10.02
CA TYR A 327 10.78 7.50 10.24
C TYR A 327 12.03 7.55 9.34
N LEU A 328 12.80 6.47 9.29
CA LEU A 328 14.05 6.43 8.53
C LEU A 328 13.84 6.38 7.03
N SER A 329 12.76 5.76 6.54
CA SER A 329 12.43 5.79 5.12
C SER A 329 12.26 7.22 4.61
N ILE A 330 11.58 8.08 5.36
CA ILE A 330 11.42 9.50 5.04
C ILE A 330 12.76 10.23 5.09
N VAL A 331 13.50 10.10 6.20
CA VAL A 331 14.77 10.82 6.41
C VAL A 331 15.79 10.45 5.34
N VAL A 332 15.93 9.16 5.03
CA VAL A 332 16.90 8.69 4.05
C VAL A 332 16.45 9.00 2.63
N ALA A 333 15.15 8.90 2.31
CA ALA A 333 14.60 9.29 1.00
C ALA A 333 14.93 10.76 0.68
N GLN A 334 14.71 11.67 1.64
CA GLN A 334 15.08 13.08 1.50
C GLN A 334 16.58 13.27 1.27
N GLU A 335 17.43 12.54 2.00
CA GLU A 335 18.89 12.63 1.85
C GLU A 335 19.42 12.16 0.49
N ILE A 336 18.72 11.23 -0.17
CA ILE A 336 19.09 10.75 -1.49
C ILE A 336 18.39 11.52 -2.62
N GLY A 337 17.69 12.61 -2.28
CA GLY A 337 17.06 13.54 -3.22
C GLY A 337 15.67 13.15 -3.70
N VAL A 338 14.98 12.22 -3.02
CA VAL A 338 13.60 11.87 -3.33
C VAL A 338 12.67 12.89 -2.65
N ASN A 339 11.75 13.44 -3.43
CA ASN A 339 10.71 14.30 -2.87
C ASN A 339 9.63 13.45 -2.18
N VAL A 340 9.54 13.58 -0.86
CA VAL A 340 8.54 12.93 -0.01
C VAL A 340 7.81 13.94 0.87
N SER A 341 7.77 15.22 0.48
CA SER A 341 7.14 16.29 1.29
C SER A 341 5.70 15.96 1.62
N ASP A 342 4.91 15.62 0.60
CA ASP A 342 3.47 15.42 0.72
C ASP A 342 3.19 14.17 1.57
N TYR A 343 3.93 13.09 1.30
CA TYR A 343 3.87 11.86 2.10
C TYR A 343 4.22 12.09 3.57
N ALA A 344 5.29 12.84 3.85
CA ALA A 344 5.72 13.14 5.21
C ALA A 344 4.72 14.04 5.95
N GLU A 345 4.17 15.06 5.26
CA GLU A 345 3.16 15.95 5.82
C GLU A 345 1.85 15.20 6.12
N GLU A 346 1.35 14.37 5.20
CA GLU A 346 0.17 13.53 5.40
C GLU A 346 0.34 12.62 6.62
N LEU A 347 1.49 11.94 6.73
CA LEU A 347 1.77 11.04 7.84
C LEU A 347 1.89 11.77 9.18
N LEU A 348 2.54 12.94 9.20
CA LEU A 348 2.64 13.78 10.41
C LEU A 348 1.27 14.30 10.85
N ASN A 349 0.45 14.74 9.91
CA ASN A 349 -0.90 15.21 10.19
C ASN A 349 -1.80 14.07 10.70
N ALA A 350 -1.76 12.90 10.03
CA ALA A 350 -2.55 11.73 10.43
C ALA A 350 -2.14 11.19 11.81
N SER A 351 -0.83 11.08 12.06
CA SER A 351 -0.32 10.61 13.35
C SER A 351 -0.61 11.60 14.50
N SER A 352 -0.57 12.90 14.23
CA SER A 352 -0.98 13.92 15.20
C SER A 352 -2.48 13.90 15.46
N ALA A 353 -3.31 13.73 14.42
CA ALA A 353 -4.75 13.58 14.57
C ALA A 353 -5.11 12.34 15.40
N LEU A 354 -4.40 11.22 15.19
CA LEU A 354 -4.56 10.02 15.99
C LEU A 354 -4.19 10.26 17.46
N TYR A 355 -3.09 10.97 17.73
CA TYR A 355 -2.70 11.33 19.09
C TYR A 355 -3.81 12.11 19.82
N GLU A 356 -4.40 13.11 19.16
CA GLU A 356 -5.52 13.87 19.74
C GLU A 356 -6.76 12.99 19.94
N TYR A 357 -7.09 12.15 18.95
CA TYR A 357 -8.24 11.24 19.01
C TYR A 357 -8.14 10.24 20.17
N THR A 358 -6.95 9.69 20.43
CA THR A 358 -6.72 8.74 21.52
C THR A 358 -6.40 9.42 22.87
N SER A 359 -6.41 10.75 22.92
CA SER A 359 -5.95 11.53 24.08
C SER A 359 -4.53 11.12 24.52
N GLY A 360 -3.67 10.80 23.55
CA GLY A 360 -2.30 10.35 23.72
C GLY A 360 -2.11 8.91 24.18
N ASN A 361 -3.18 8.10 24.29
CA ASN A 361 -3.08 6.71 24.70
C ASN A 361 -2.74 5.80 23.50
N PHE A 362 -1.49 5.34 23.46
CA PHE A 362 -0.95 4.39 22.50
C PHE A 362 -0.62 3.02 23.14
N SER A 363 -1.26 2.68 24.26
CA SER A 363 -1.04 1.37 24.91
C SER A 363 -1.29 0.16 24.00
N PHE A 364 -2.15 0.31 22.98
CA PHE A 364 -2.53 -0.75 22.04
C PHE A 364 -1.38 -1.21 21.12
N ILE A 365 -0.27 -0.47 21.00
CA ILE A 365 0.90 -0.89 20.21
C ILE A 365 1.98 -1.59 21.05
N GLN A 366 1.86 -1.59 22.38
CA GLN A 366 2.82 -2.26 23.27
C GLN A 366 2.91 -3.77 23.00
N VAL A 367 1.81 -4.37 22.55
CA VAL A 367 1.76 -5.66 21.87
C VAL A 367 1.00 -5.42 20.58
N TRP A 368 1.63 -5.70 19.44
CA TRP A 368 1.07 -5.39 18.13
C TRP A 368 -0.35 -5.93 17.97
N PRO A 369 -1.32 -5.10 17.51
CA PRO A 369 -2.71 -5.52 17.45
C PRO A 369 -2.90 -6.64 16.41
N ALA A 370 -3.70 -7.63 16.79
CA ALA A 370 -4.15 -8.68 15.86
C ALA A 370 -5.37 -8.23 15.03
N ASP A 371 -6.09 -7.19 15.47
CA ASP A 371 -7.22 -6.62 14.74
C ASP A 371 -6.70 -5.86 13.51
N PRO A 372 -7.04 -6.30 12.27
CA PRO A 372 -6.62 -5.63 11.05
C PRO A 372 -7.04 -4.15 10.98
N ASN A 373 -8.14 -3.77 11.64
CA ASN A 373 -8.63 -2.39 11.64
C ASN A 373 -7.72 -1.43 12.41
N LEU A 374 -6.94 -1.95 13.37
CA LEU A 374 -6.02 -1.16 14.19
C LEU A 374 -4.61 -1.09 13.61
N VAL A 375 -4.32 -1.81 12.52
CA VAL A 375 -2.96 -1.86 11.96
C VAL A 375 -2.53 -0.49 11.46
N GLY A 376 -3.39 0.23 10.72
CA GLY A 376 -3.07 1.59 10.27
C GLY A 376 -2.79 2.55 11.43
N ASP A 377 -3.62 2.53 12.46
CA ASP A 377 -3.42 3.33 13.67
C ASP A 377 -2.13 2.93 14.41
N ALA A 378 -1.77 1.64 14.39
CA ALA A 378 -0.55 1.16 15.01
C ALA A 378 0.71 1.70 14.32
N TYR A 379 0.71 1.76 12.98
CA TYR A 379 1.77 2.41 12.21
C TYR A 379 1.89 3.90 12.56
N LEU A 380 0.76 4.62 12.59
CA LEU A 380 0.72 6.05 12.91
C LEU A 380 1.21 6.35 14.33
N ALA A 381 0.76 5.60 15.33
CA ALA A 381 1.20 5.74 16.72
C ALA A 381 2.69 5.42 16.88
N SER A 382 3.17 4.38 16.21
CA SER A 382 4.58 3.99 16.20
C SER A 382 5.47 5.07 15.60
N PHE A 383 5.08 5.60 14.44
CA PHE A 383 5.76 6.71 13.78
C PHE A 383 5.75 7.96 14.67
N TYR A 384 4.61 8.30 15.29
CA TYR A 384 4.50 9.45 16.19
C TYR A 384 5.54 9.39 17.31
N ILE A 385 5.65 8.24 18.00
CA ILE A 385 6.59 8.07 19.11
C ILE A 385 8.03 8.25 18.62
N VAL A 386 8.41 7.53 17.55
CA VAL A 386 9.79 7.56 17.05
C VAL A 386 10.14 8.95 16.50
N TYR A 387 9.25 9.59 15.75
CA TYR A 387 9.44 10.93 15.22
C TYR A 387 9.64 11.96 16.33
N ASN A 388 8.76 11.99 17.34
CA ASN A 388 8.82 13.00 18.40
C ASN A 388 10.04 12.80 19.31
N VAL A 389 10.37 11.56 19.67
CA VAL A 389 11.58 11.29 20.45
C VAL A 389 12.82 11.66 19.62
N SER A 390 12.93 11.16 18.39
CA SER A 390 14.11 11.43 17.56
C SER A 390 14.31 12.92 17.35
N SER A 391 13.26 13.65 16.99
CA SER A 391 13.31 15.10 16.79
C SER A 391 13.74 15.85 18.05
N SER A 392 13.25 15.44 19.23
CA SER A 392 13.59 16.07 20.52
C SER A 392 15.04 15.88 20.95
N PHE A 393 15.70 14.80 20.50
CA PHE A 393 17.05 14.44 20.93
C PHE A 393 18.12 14.60 19.84
N GLY A 394 17.83 15.35 18.78
CA GLY A 394 18.81 15.72 17.75
C GLY A 394 18.70 14.92 16.45
N GLY A 395 17.52 14.38 16.15
CA GLY A 395 17.16 13.71 14.89
C GLY A 395 18.10 12.57 14.55
N LYS A 396 18.77 12.67 13.40
CA LYS A 396 19.73 11.66 12.92
C LYS A 396 20.86 11.35 13.93
N SER A 397 21.33 12.35 14.67
CA SER A 397 22.38 12.11 15.67
C SER A 397 21.87 11.24 16.82
N TYR A 398 20.60 11.38 17.19
CA TYR A 398 19.95 10.48 18.15
C TYR A 398 19.84 9.07 17.59
N ILE A 399 19.42 8.90 16.33
CA ILE A 399 19.35 7.59 15.69
C ILE A 399 20.71 6.88 15.70
N ALA A 400 21.80 7.57 15.39
CA ALA A 400 23.14 6.96 15.41
C ALA A 400 23.51 6.45 16.82
N ARG A 401 23.17 7.22 17.87
CA ARG A 401 23.34 6.79 19.27
C ARG A 401 22.38 5.65 19.64
N LEU A 402 21.15 5.64 19.11
CA LEU A 402 20.17 4.60 19.31
C LEU A 402 20.65 3.26 18.77
N PHE A 403 21.15 3.22 17.54
CA PHE A 403 21.76 1.99 17.01
C PHE A 403 23.00 1.58 17.78
N ALA A 404 23.82 2.53 18.26
CA ALA A 404 24.93 2.19 19.15
C ALA A 404 24.44 1.55 20.47
N ALA A 405 23.40 2.09 21.09
CA ALA A 405 22.79 1.54 22.30
C ALA A 405 22.18 0.15 22.05
N ILE A 406 21.49 -0.05 20.93
CA ILE A 406 20.93 -1.36 20.52
C ILE A 406 22.04 -2.41 20.44
N ARG A 407 23.15 -2.11 19.75
CA ARG A 407 24.27 -3.05 19.62
C ARG A 407 24.94 -3.34 20.96
N SER A 408 25.10 -2.32 21.81
CA SER A 408 25.66 -2.50 23.16
C SER A 408 24.75 -3.31 24.10
N HIS A 409 23.43 -3.27 23.88
CA HIS A 409 22.46 -4.07 24.64
C HIS A 409 22.54 -5.57 24.32
N GLY A 410 23.08 -5.94 23.15
CA GLY A 410 23.28 -7.31 22.69
C GLY A 410 22.02 -7.94 22.06
N SER A 411 20.85 -7.77 22.67
CA SER A 411 19.58 -8.20 22.07
C SER A 411 18.39 -7.41 22.60
N VAL A 412 17.53 -6.92 21.72
CA VAL A 412 16.32 -6.16 22.05
C VAL A 412 15.10 -7.01 21.69
N LYS A 413 14.33 -7.45 22.70
CA LYS A 413 13.25 -8.44 22.52
C LYS A 413 11.89 -7.99 23.04
N THR A 414 11.88 -6.97 23.89
CA THR A 414 10.70 -6.49 24.59
C THR A 414 10.56 -4.98 24.50
N THR A 415 9.36 -4.48 24.79
CA THR A 415 9.12 -3.04 24.92
C THR A 415 10.01 -2.40 25.99
N ASN A 416 10.33 -3.11 27.08
CA ASN A 416 11.26 -2.60 28.10
C ASN A 416 12.68 -2.44 27.57
N ASP A 417 13.17 -3.40 26.77
CA ASP A 417 14.48 -3.28 26.12
C ASP A 417 14.51 -2.06 25.19
N ILE A 418 13.43 -1.86 24.42
CA ILE A 418 13.30 -0.71 23.51
C ILE A 418 13.36 0.61 24.28
N VAL A 419 12.55 0.76 25.33
CA VAL A 419 12.58 1.99 26.15
C VAL A 419 13.94 2.20 26.80
N SER A 420 14.61 1.13 27.21
CA SER A 420 15.96 1.17 27.78
C SER A 420 16.99 1.70 26.77
N VAL A 421 17.04 1.15 25.56
CA VAL A 421 17.99 1.60 24.52
C VAL A 421 17.66 3.01 24.01
N MET A 422 16.38 3.37 23.93
CA MET A 422 15.95 4.73 23.59
C MET A 422 16.36 5.74 24.66
N SER A 423 16.29 5.36 25.95
CA SER A 423 16.73 6.19 27.08
C SER A 423 18.26 6.34 27.10
N ALA A 424 18.99 5.25 26.88
CA ALA A 424 20.45 5.28 26.77
C ALA A 424 20.92 6.21 25.64
N ALA A 425 20.26 6.17 24.48
CA ALA A 425 20.56 7.06 23.35
C ALA A 425 20.22 8.53 23.61
N ALA A 426 19.21 8.77 24.44
CA ALA A 426 18.78 10.11 24.86
C ALA A 426 19.68 10.68 25.98
N GLY A 427 20.44 9.83 26.67
CA GLY A 427 21.14 10.20 27.90
C GLY A 427 20.20 10.59 29.04
N SER A 428 18.94 10.14 29.00
CA SER A 428 17.91 10.47 30.00
C SER A 428 16.84 9.38 30.06
N ASN A 429 16.18 9.24 31.23
CA ASN A 429 15.13 8.24 31.42
C ASN A 429 13.84 8.63 30.69
N LEU A 430 13.47 7.86 29.65
CA LEU A 430 12.24 8.08 28.87
C LEU A 430 11.02 7.32 29.42
N ALA A 431 11.17 6.46 30.44
CA ALA A 431 10.04 5.70 30.98
C ALA A 431 8.82 6.55 31.39
N PRO A 432 8.97 7.75 32.00
CA PRO A 432 7.82 8.63 32.27
C PRO A 432 7.08 9.08 31.01
N LEU A 433 7.79 9.30 29.90
CA LEU A 433 7.19 9.65 28.61
C LEU A 433 6.35 8.47 28.08
N PHE A 434 6.89 7.25 28.10
CA PHE A 434 6.16 6.06 27.64
C PHE A 434 4.93 5.74 28.50
N ARG A 435 5.01 5.94 29.82
CA ARG A 435 3.84 5.83 30.70
C ARG A 435 2.75 6.85 30.34
N ARG A 436 3.11 8.07 29.91
CA ARG A 436 2.15 9.06 29.40
C ARG A 436 1.52 8.63 28.08
N PHE A 437 2.24 7.89 27.24
CA PHE A 437 1.65 7.22 26.07
C PHE A 437 0.79 5.99 26.44
N GLY A 438 0.54 5.73 27.73
CA GLY A 438 -0.30 4.63 28.20
C GLY A 438 0.43 3.29 28.33
N PHE A 439 1.75 3.23 28.09
CA PHE A 439 2.49 1.97 28.22
C PHE A 439 2.56 1.55 29.69
N THR A 440 2.38 0.26 29.94
CA THR A 440 2.35 -0.32 31.29
C THR A 440 3.55 -1.21 31.54
N GLY A 441 3.99 -1.31 32.79
CA GLY A 441 5.14 -2.15 33.15
C GLY A 441 6.50 -1.67 32.63
N VAL A 442 6.57 -0.41 32.16
CA VAL A 442 7.82 0.21 31.70
C VAL A 442 8.72 0.56 32.88
N GLN A 443 9.93 0.01 32.91
CA GLN A 443 10.91 0.22 33.97
C GLN A 443 11.71 1.51 33.76
N ASP A 444 12.08 2.18 34.86
CA ASP A 444 12.95 3.35 34.78
C ASP A 444 14.35 2.95 34.33
N TRP A 445 14.89 3.69 33.37
CA TRP A 445 16.27 3.49 32.94
C TRP A 445 17.24 4.00 34.00
N VAL A 446 18.18 3.14 34.39
CA VAL A 446 19.27 3.47 35.31
C VAL A 446 20.55 3.49 34.49
N GLN A 447 21.24 4.63 34.51
CA GLN A 447 22.54 4.75 33.88
C GLN A 447 23.52 3.77 34.55
N GLN A 448 24.00 2.79 33.78
CA GLN A 448 25.10 1.96 34.26
C GLN A 448 26.35 2.85 34.32
N ASN A 449 26.80 3.18 35.53
CA ASN A 449 28.09 3.79 35.73
C ASN A 449 29.16 2.74 35.41
N ASP A 450 30.00 2.99 34.41
CA ASP A 450 31.22 2.22 34.11
C ASP A 450 32.29 2.37 35.20
N SER A 451 31.94 2.02 36.45
CA SER A 451 32.80 2.11 37.62
C SER A 451 33.00 0.76 38.33
N ALA A 452 32.79 -0.35 37.63
CA ALA A 452 32.93 -1.68 38.22
C ALA A 452 33.52 -2.73 37.25
N ALA A 453 34.75 -2.49 36.78
CA ALA A 453 35.53 -3.52 36.10
C ALA A 453 37.05 -3.44 36.41
N LYS A 454 37.41 -3.43 37.70
CA LYS A 454 38.72 -3.91 38.19
C LYS A 454 38.58 -4.46 39.61
N ALA A 455 37.95 -5.63 39.74
CA ALA A 455 38.08 -6.47 40.94
C ALA A 455 37.71 -7.92 40.59
N SER A 456 38.57 -8.62 39.83
CA SER A 456 38.50 -10.09 39.77
C SER A 456 39.33 -10.67 40.92
N GLY A 457 38.68 -10.84 42.06
CA GLY A 457 39.14 -11.72 43.12
C GLY A 457 38.84 -13.18 42.76
N ASN A 458 39.84 -14.04 42.88
CA ASN A 458 39.77 -15.48 42.69
C ASN A 458 38.61 -16.11 43.48
N VAL A 459 37.75 -16.88 42.80
CA VAL A 459 36.84 -17.83 43.44
C VAL A 459 36.97 -19.21 42.80
N ARG A 460 37.14 -20.18 43.69
CA ARG A 460 37.35 -21.62 43.50
C ARG A 460 36.39 -22.26 42.49
N GLN A 461 36.95 -23.06 41.59
CA GLN A 461 36.25 -24.11 40.84
C GLN A 461 35.72 -25.19 41.80
N SER A 462 34.40 -25.45 41.77
CA SER A 462 33.87 -26.80 41.93
C SER A 462 32.52 -26.95 41.21
N ASN A 463 32.37 -28.07 40.52
CA ASN A 463 31.13 -28.72 40.05
C ASN A 463 30.21 -28.04 39.00
N PHE A 464 30.47 -26.81 38.54
CA PHE A 464 29.63 -26.16 37.52
C PHE A 464 29.71 -26.84 36.13
N SER A 465 30.87 -27.39 35.77
CA SER A 465 31.12 -27.99 34.46
C SER A 465 30.29 -29.24 34.18
N LEU A 466 30.00 -30.04 35.23
CA LEU A 466 29.25 -31.29 35.08
C LEU A 466 27.75 -31.04 34.84
N ILE A 467 27.21 -30.00 35.49
CA ILE A 467 25.80 -29.59 35.37
C ILE A 467 25.54 -28.99 33.99
N VAL A 468 26.44 -28.14 33.50
CA VAL A 468 26.34 -27.57 32.15
C VAL A 468 26.40 -28.68 31.09
N LEU A 469 27.28 -29.66 31.24
CA LEU A 469 27.40 -30.77 30.29
C LEU A 469 26.14 -31.66 30.25
N LEU A 470 25.52 -31.91 31.42
CA LEU A 470 24.27 -32.68 31.52
C LEU A 470 23.08 -31.93 30.91
N ILE A 471 23.00 -30.61 31.09
CA ILE A 471 21.96 -29.77 30.48
C ILE A 471 22.13 -29.72 28.95
N SER A 472 23.37 -29.60 28.45
CA SER A 472 23.64 -29.63 27.00
C SER A 472 23.27 -30.96 26.35
N LEU A 473 23.55 -32.09 27.03
CA LEU A 473 23.15 -33.43 26.56
C LEU A 473 21.63 -33.62 26.56
N LEU A 474 20.91 -33.07 27.55
CA LEU A 474 19.45 -33.13 27.61
C LEU A 474 18.81 -32.30 26.47
N ILE A 475 19.34 -31.10 26.20
CA ILE A 475 18.88 -30.23 25.09
C ILE A 475 19.14 -30.90 23.74
N ALA A 476 20.31 -31.54 23.56
CA ALA A 476 20.63 -32.26 22.33
C ALA A 476 19.67 -33.46 22.10
N LEU A 477 19.35 -34.21 23.17
CA LEU A 477 18.42 -35.34 23.09
C LEU A 477 16.99 -34.89 22.77
N ILE A 478 16.51 -33.81 23.39
CA ILE A 478 15.19 -33.23 23.09
C ILE A 478 15.14 -32.74 21.64
N THR A 479 16.17 -32.02 21.19
CA THR A 479 16.26 -31.54 19.80
C THR A 479 16.27 -32.70 18.80
N TYR A 480 16.97 -33.79 19.10
CA TYR A 480 16.99 -35.00 18.26
C TYR A 480 15.62 -35.69 18.18
N ILE A 481 14.92 -35.83 19.31
CA ILE A 481 13.57 -36.44 19.37
C ILE A 481 12.55 -35.59 18.62
N VAL A 482 12.59 -34.26 18.81
CA VAL A 482 11.69 -33.32 18.11
C VAL A 482 11.97 -33.34 16.61
N ASN A 483 13.23 -33.32 16.19
CA ASN A 483 13.59 -33.37 14.77
C ASN A 483 13.14 -34.68 14.11
N ASN A 484 13.32 -35.83 14.76
CA ASN A 484 12.83 -37.11 14.23
C ASN A 484 11.30 -37.19 14.14
N ARG A 485 10.58 -36.54 15.07
CA ARG A 485 9.12 -36.45 15.01
C ARG A 485 8.64 -35.57 13.84
N VAL A 486 9.28 -34.42 13.65
CA VAL A 486 8.98 -33.49 12.55
C VAL A 486 9.28 -34.13 11.19
N GLN A 487 10.41 -34.83 11.04
CA GLN A 487 10.73 -35.54 9.80
C GLN A 487 9.70 -36.64 9.49
N ARG A 488 9.21 -37.36 10.51
CA ARG A 488 8.11 -38.33 10.34
C ARG A 488 6.80 -37.67 9.89
N GLU A 489 6.44 -36.52 10.45
CA GLU A 489 5.23 -35.79 10.04
C GLU A 489 5.35 -35.18 8.64
N ILE A 490 6.56 -34.76 8.23
CA ILE A 490 6.85 -34.30 6.87
C ILE A 490 6.77 -35.47 5.87
N GLU A 491 7.28 -36.66 6.20
CA GLU A 491 7.14 -37.84 5.36
C GLU A 491 5.67 -38.28 5.21
N VAL A 492 4.88 -38.20 6.29
CA VAL A 492 3.43 -38.46 6.27
C VAL A 492 2.68 -37.40 5.44
N ALA A 493 3.09 -36.13 5.49
CA ALA A 493 2.51 -35.06 4.70
C ALA A 493 2.88 -35.15 3.21
N LYS A 494 4.08 -35.63 2.88
CA LYS A 494 4.51 -35.90 1.50
C LYS A 494 3.87 -37.16 0.90
N GLY A 495 3.45 -38.11 1.74
CA GLY A 495 2.80 -39.36 1.33
C GLY A 495 1.29 -39.26 1.06
N ARG A 496 0.64 -38.12 1.31
CA ARG A 496 -0.82 -37.93 1.06
C ARG A 496 -1.07 -36.93 -0.05
N SER A 497 -0.89 -37.37 -1.29
CA SER A 497 -1.64 -36.83 -2.43
C SER A 497 -2.82 -37.77 -2.72
N VAL A 498 -4.06 -37.35 -2.51
CA VAL A 498 -5.28 -37.66 -3.30
C VAL A 498 -6.40 -36.72 -2.79
N PHE A 499 -7.22 -36.26 -3.73
CA PHE A 499 -8.35 -35.34 -3.68
C PHE A 499 -9.41 -35.52 -2.56
N GLU A 500 -10.20 -34.44 -2.43
CA GLU A 500 -11.55 -34.28 -1.84
C GLU A 500 -11.71 -33.63 -0.45
N GLU A 501 -12.24 -32.40 -0.50
CA GLU A 501 -13.45 -31.92 0.21
C GLU A 501 -13.43 -31.80 1.75
N LYS A 502 -13.34 -30.57 2.26
CA LYS A 502 -14.45 -29.84 2.93
C LYS A 502 -13.99 -28.60 3.69
N GLU A 503 -14.79 -27.55 3.53
CA GLU A 503 -15.16 -26.47 4.45
C GLU A 503 -14.44 -26.27 5.80
N TYR A 504 -14.21 -24.98 6.10
CA TYR A 504 -13.92 -24.33 7.38
C TYR A 504 -12.58 -24.61 8.08
N ALA A 505 -11.66 -23.63 7.98
CA ALA A 505 -11.25 -22.76 9.09
C ALA A 505 -9.95 -22.05 8.71
N TYR A 506 -9.99 -20.72 8.59
CA TYR A 506 -8.79 -19.89 8.57
C TYR A 506 -8.09 -20.02 9.94
N SER A 507 -7.18 -20.96 10.04
CA SER A 507 -6.13 -20.98 11.05
C SER A 507 -4.90 -20.34 10.40
N PHE A 508 -4.70 -19.05 10.65
CA PHE A 508 -3.37 -18.46 10.55
C PHE A 508 -2.46 -19.25 11.50
N LYS A 509 -1.62 -20.13 10.95
CA LYS A 509 -0.37 -20.45 11.63
C LYS A 509 0.45 -19.17 11.62
N THR A 510 0.63 -18.60 12.81
CA THR A 510 1.38 -17.37 13.08
C THR A 510 2.83 -17.54 12.66
N TYR A 511 3.12 -17.17 11.41
CA TYR A 511 4.42 -16.61 11.03
C TYR A 511 4.28 -15.10 11.20
N SER A 512 5.25 -14.44 11.85
CA SER A 512 5.19 -12.99 12.05
C SER A 512 5.56 -12.28 10.74
N ILE A 513 4.56 -11.96 9.92
CA ILE A 513 4.74 -11.20 8.67
C ILE A 513 4.67 -9.69 8.99
N PHE A 514 5.69 -8.93 8.60
CA PHE A 514 5.78 -7.46 8.73
C PHE A 514 5.26 -6.81 7.45
N VAL A 515 3.95 -6.58 7.36
CA VAL A 515 3.27 -6.04 6.16
C VAL A 515 3.14 -4.52 6.26
N THR A 516 3.76 -3.77 5.34
CA THR A 516 3.60 -2.30 5.20
C THR A 516 2.43 -1.89 4.36
#